data_AF-A0A935S9Z0-F1
#
_entry.id   AF-A0A935S9Z0-F1
#
_cell.length_a   1.000
_cell.length_b   1.000
_cell.length_c   1.000
_cell.angle_alpha   90.00
_cell.angle_beta   90.00
_cell.angle_gamma   90.00
#
_symmetry.space_group_name_H-M   'P 1'
#
loop_
_entity.id
_entity.type
_entity.pdbx_description
1 polymer ?
#
loop_
_entity_poly.entity_id
_entity_poly.type
_entity_poly.pdbx_seq_one_letter_code
_entity_poly.pdbx_strand_id
1 'polypeptide(L)' 'MKQLLFFTAICFASISNATIWNVGPSQTYTVPSQVRLLVQDGDTIRIDGGVYANDVAKWVKRI' A
#
# COMPACT_ATOMS: atom_id res chain seq x y z
N MET A 1 7.00 -30.12 22.40
CA MET A 1 7.14 -29.86 20.94
C MET A 1 5.96 -29.12 20.33
N LYS A 2 4.69 -29.46 20.66
CA LYS A 2 3.49 -28.77 20.13
C LYS A 2 3.38 -27.27 20.49
N GLN A 3 3.76 -26.90 21.72
CA GLN A 3 3.79 -25.49 22.16
C GLN A 3 4.82 -24.65 21.38
N LEU A 4 5.97 -25.24 21.05
CA LEU A 4 7.01 -24.57 20.27
C LEU A 4 6.53 -24.30 18.84
N LEU A 5 5.88 -25.28 18.21
CA LEU A 5 5.27 -25.12 16.88
C LEU A 5 4.19 -24.03 16.85
N PHE A 6 3.38 -23.93 17.90
CA PHE A 6 2.34 -22.89 18.00
C PHE A 6 2.96 -21.49 18.13
N PHE A 7 4.02 -21.35 18.92
CA PHE A 7 4.75 -20.10 19.08
C PHE A 7 5.44 -19.67 17.77
N THR A 8 6.05 -20.61 17.05
CA THR A 8 6.65 -20.33 15.73
C THR A 8 5.60 -19.92 14.71
N ALA A 9 4.42 -20.54 14.69
CA ALA A 9 3.33 -20.18 13.78
C ALA A 9 2.79 -18.75 14.03
N ILE A 10 2.70 -18.33 15.31
CA ILE A 10 2.28 -16.97 15.67
C ILE A 10 3.32 -15.93 15.22
N CYS A 11 4.61 -16.20 15.41
CA CYS A 11 5.66 -15.27 14.97
C CYS A 11 5.71 -15.06 13.45
N PHE A 12 5.41 -16.09 12.65
CA PHE A 12 5.34 -15.97 11.18
C PHE A 12 4.11 -15.18 10.71
N ALA A 13 3.01 -15.21 11.46
CA ALA A 13 1.78 -14.50 11.09
C ALA A 13 1.88 -12.97 11.22
N SER A 14 2.94 -12.44 11.87
CA SER A 14 3.08 -11.01 12.16
C SER A 14 3.88 -10.21 11.14
N ILE A 15 4.34 -10.83 10.04
CA ILE A 15 5.08 -10.11 9.01
C ILE A 15 4.07 -9.40 8.08
N SER A 16 3.57 -8.23 8.49
CA SER A 16 2.87 -7.32 7.57
C SER A 16 3.90 -6.39 6.92
N ASN A 17 3.96 -6.41 5.59
CA ASN A 17 4.79 -5.50 4.82
C ASN A 17 3.89 -4.41 4.22
N ALA A 18 4.01 -3.19 4.73
CA ALA A 18 3.40 -2.02 4.11
C ALA A 18 4.19 -1.62 2.87
N THR A 19 3.51 -1.51 1.73
CA THR A 19 4.10 -1.09 0.46
C THR A 19 4.12 0.44 0.36
N ILE A 20 5.18 0.98 -0.25
CA ILE A 20 5.27 2.40 -0.60
C ILE A 20 5.03 2.54 -2.10
N TRP A 21 4.00 3.30 -2.47
CA TRP A 21 3.61 3.58 -3.85
C TRP A 21 4.08 4.99 -4.22
N ASN A 22 5.07 5.10 -5.10
CA ASN A 22 5.53 6.40 -5.60
C ASN A 22 4.72 6.78 -6.84
N VAL A 23 4.16 7.99 -6.83
CA VAL A 23 3.31 8.54 -7.88
C VAL A 23 3.87 9.88 -8.34
N GLY A 24 4.09 10.03 -9.63
CA GLY A 24 4.61 11.27 -10.19
C GLY A 24 4.95 11.15 -11.67
N PRO A 25 5.12 12.28 -12.38
CA PRO A 25 5.40 12.26 -13.83
C PRO A 25 6.64 11.45 -14.25
N SER A 26 7.57 11.23 -13.31
CA SER A 26 8.80 10.44 -13.52
C SER A 26 8.75 9.03 -12.90
N GLN A 27 7.65 8.66 -12.24
CA GLN A 27 7.48 7.38 -11.56
C GLN A 27 6.75 6.37 -12.46
N THR A 28 6.75 5.10 -12.05
CA THR A 28 5.96 4.04 -12.70
C THR A 28 4.47 4.37 -12.74
N TYR A 29 3.95 4.98 -11.67
CA TYR A 29 2.58 5.47 -11.60
C TYR A 29 2.60 6.98 -11.78
N THR A 30 1.99 7.48 -12.85
CA THR A 30 2.06 8.88 -13.24
C THR A 30 0.91 9.72 -12.68
N VAL A 31 -0.17 9.08 -12.22
CA VAL A 31 -1.31 9.77 -11.59
C VAL A 31 -1.86 9.01 -10.37
N PRO A 32 -2.38 9.70 -9.34
CA PRO A 32 -2.89 9.06 -8.12
C PRO A 32 -3.95 7.97 -8.35
N SER A 33 -4.86 8.14 -9.32
CA SER A 33 -5.92 7.16 -9.56
C SER A 33 -5.42 5.78 -10.02
N GLN A 34 -4.22 5.67 -10.58
CA GLN A 34 -3.63 4.40 -11.04
C GLN A 34 -3.36 3.42 -9.90
N VAL A 35 -3.02 3.92 -8.71
CA VAL A 35 -2.71 3.07 -7.55
C VAL A 35 -3.94 2.80 -6.67
N ARG A 36 -5.11 3.38 -7.00
CA ARG A 36 -6.29 3.35 -6.11
C ARG A 36 -6.77 1.96 -5.73
N LEU A 37 -6.61 0.98 -6.62
CA LEU A 37 -7.05 -0.41 -6.43
C LEU A 37 -5.90 -1.33 -5.99
N LEU A 38 -4.67 -0.80 -5.94
CA LEU A 38 -3.46 -1.56 -5.59
C LEU A 38 -3.12 -1.41 -4.11
N VAL A 39 -3.39 -0.24 -3.56
CA VAL A 39 -3.08 0.08 -2.16
C VAL A 39 -3.93 -0.76 -1.20
N GLN A 40 -3.30 -1.19 -0.12
CA GLN A 40 -3.93 -1.90 0.99
C GLN A 40 -3.80 -1.12 2.29
N ASP A 41 -4.53 -1.54 3.32
CA ASP A 41 -4.43 -0.95 4.64
C ASP A 41 -2.98 -1.08 5.17
N GLY A 42 -2.42 0.03 5.61
CA GLY A 42 -1.04 0.14 6.06
C GLY A 42 -0.06 0.64 4.99
N ASP A 43 -0.43 0.62 3.70
CA ASP A 43 0.42 1.17 2.63
C ASP A 43 0.56 2.69 2.73
N THR A 44 1.60 3.22 2.10
CA THR A 44 1.84 4.66 1.99
C THR A 44 1.93 5.08 0.52
N ILE A 45 1.25 6.17 0.16
CA ILE A 45 1.35 6.79 -1.17
C ILE A 45 2.22 8.04 -1.06
N ARG A 46 3.30 8.10 -1.84
CA ARG A 46 4.15 9.29 -1.99
C ARG A 46 3.84 9.93 -3.33
N ILE A 47 3.45 11.20 -3.32
CA ILE A 47 3.07 11.93 -4.53
C ILE A 47 4.10 13.03 -4.74
N ASP A 48 4.77 12.99 -5.89
CA ASP A 48 5.68 14.05 -6.32
C ASP A 48 4.91 15.37 -6.49
N GLY A 49 5.56 16.52 -6.29
CA GLY A 49 4.90 17.82 -6.49
C GLY A 49 4.51 18.05 -7.95
N GLY A 50 3.24 18.37 -8.24
CA GLY A 50 2.78 18.64 -9.60
C GLY A 50 1.28 18.88 -9.74
N VAL A 51 0.86 19.20 -10.97
CA VAL A 51 -0.56 19.33 -11.35
C VAL A 51 -1.00 18.04 -12.05
N TYR A 52 -1.99 17.37 -11.46
CA TYR A 52 -2.57 16.13 -11.99
C TYR A 52 -3.94 16.46 -12.60
N ALA A 53 -3.94 17.06 -13.79
CA ALA A 53 -5.17 17.51 -14.44
C ALA A 53 -6.10 16.34 -14.78
N ASN A 54 -7.40 16.52 -14.52
CA ASN A 54 -8.44 15.51 -14.76
C ASN A 54 -8.25 14.19 -13.99
N ASP A 55 -7.43 14.14 -12.94
CA ASP A 55 -7.28 12.97 -12.06
C ASP A 55 -8.03 13.18 -10.75
N VAL A 56 -8.95 12.26 -10.43
CA VAL A 56 -9.64 12.21 -9.13
C VAL A 56 -9.48 10.80 -8.56
N ALA A 57 -8.82 10.69 -7.41
CA ALA A 57 -8.67 9.43 -6.68
C ALA A 57 -9.54 9.45 -5.41
N LYS A 58 -10.23 8.31 -5.16
CA LYS A 58 -10.93 8.05 -3.90
C LYS A 58 -10.48 6.69 -3.38
N TRP A 59 -9.89 6.68 -2.19
CA TRP A 59 -9.56 5.46 -1.46
C TRP A 59 -10.66 5.19 -0.45
N VAL A 60 -11.44 4.14 -0.70
CA VAL A 60 -12.52 3.75 0.20
C VAL A 60 -11.93 2.88 1.30
N LYS A 61 -12.13 3.28 2.55
CA LYS A 61 -11.82 2.44 3.70
C LYS A 61 -12.64 1.15 3.58
N ARG A 62 -12.00 -0.02 3.60
CA ARG A 62 -12.73 -1.27 3.77
C ARG A 62 -13.27 -1.31 5.19
N ILE A 63 -14.59 -1.52 5.31
CA ILE A 63 -15.31 -1.70 6.58
C ILE A 63 -15.31 -3.18 6.89
#